data_AF-A0A127T8B3-F1
#
_entry.id   AF-A0A127T8B3-F1
#
_cell.length_a   1.000
_cell.length_b   1.000
_cell.length_c   1.000
_cell.angle_alpha   90.00
_cell.angle_beta   90.00
_cell.angle_gamma   90.00
#
_symmetry.space_group_name_H-M   'P 1'
#
loop_
_entity.id
_entity.type
_entity.pdbx_description
1 polymer ?
#
loop_
_entity_poly.entity_id
_entity_poly.type
_entity_poly.pdbx_seq_one_letter_code
_entity_poly.pdbx_strand_id
1 'polypeptide(L)'
;MFISDKVSSMTKLQPNTVIRAALDLLNEVGVDGLTTRKLAERLGVQQPALYWHFRNKRALLDALAEAMLAENHTHSVPRADDDWRSFLIGNARSFRQALLAYRDGARIHAGTRPGAPQMETADAQLRFLCEAGFSAGDAVNAD
;
A
#
# COMPACT_ATOMS: atom_id res chain seq x y z
N MET A 1 25.10 -35.07 -13.23
CA MET A 1 24.72 -33.77 -13.82
C MET A 1 23.22 -33.53 -13.64
N PHE A 2 22.71 -33.43 -12.40
CA PHE A 2 21.26 -33.30 -12.14
C PHE A 2 20.88 -32.49 -10.88
N ILE A 3 21.82 -31.75 -10.28
CA ILE A 3 21.56 -30.99 -9.04
C ILE A 3 21.67 -29.46 -9.27
N SER A 4 22.31 -29.02 -10.35
CA SER A 4 22.59 -27.60 -10.59
C SER A 4 21.40 -26.80 -11.12
N ASP A 5 20.40 -27.44 -11.75
CA ASP A 5 19.28 -26.73 -12.40
C ASP A 5 18.10 -26.40 -11.47
N LYS A 6 18.02 -27.02 -10.27
CA LYS A 6 16.94 -26.75 -9.32
C LYS A 6 17.21 -25.54 -8.42
N VAL A 7 18.47 -25.16 -8.24
CA VAL A 7 18.88 -24.03 -7.38
C VAL A 7 18.77 -22.69 -8.12
N SER A 8 18.83 -22.69 -9.45
CA SER A 8 18.72 -21.48 -10.28
C SER A 8 17.28 -20.95 -10.46
N SER A 9 16.24 -21.72 -10.12
CA SER A 9 14.83 -21.27 -10.23
C SER A 9 14.27 -20.63 -8.95
N MET A 10 15.07 -20.54 -7.87
CA MET A 10 14.81 -19.59 -6.78
C MET A 10 15.25 -18.18 -7.22
N THR A 11 14.75 -17.73 -8.37
CA THR A 11 14.81 -16.34 -8.78
C THR A 11 14.32 -15.54 -7.59
N LYS A 12 15.24 -14.84 -6.93
CA LYS A 12 15.04 -14.13 -5.67
C LYS A 12 13.69 -13.41 -5.75
N LEU A 13 12.67 -13.93 -5.06
CA LEU A 13 11.31 -13.46 -5.20
C LEU A 13 11.34 -11.97 -4.85
N GLN A 14 11.10 -11.10 -5.82
CA GLN A 14 11.22 -9.68 -5.55
C GLN A 14 9.98 -9.24 -4.76
N PRO A 15 10.12 -8.43 -3.71
CA PRO A 15 8.97 -7.96 -2.92
C PRO A 15 7.84 -7.40 -3.79
N ASN A 16 8.18 -6.63 -4.83
CA ASN A 16 7.22 -6.06 -5.78
C ASN A 16 6.43 -7.13 -6.56
N THR A 17 7.05 -8.25 -6.91
CA THR A 17 6.37 -9.37 -7.59
C THR A 17 5.34 -10.01 -6.68
N VAL A 18 5.68 -10.19 -5.39
CA VAL A 18 4.74 -10.75 -4.41
C VAL A 18 3.55 -9.82 -4.19
N ILE A 19 3.82 -8.51 -4.04
CA ILE A 19 2.78 -7.49 -3.87
C ILE A 19 1.85 -7.43 -5.06
N ARG A 20 2.37 -7.40 -6.30
CA ARG A 20 1.53 -7.41 -7.51
C ARG A 20 0.64 -8.65 -7.55
N ALA A 21 1.21 -9.84 -7.34
CA ALA A 21 0.43 -11.08 -7.34
C ALA A 21 -0.64 -11.12 -6.22
N ALA A 22 -0.36 -10.49 -5.08
CA ALA A 22 -1.29 -10.39 -3.96
C ALA A 22 -2.43 -9.39 -4.24
N LEU A 23 -2.15 -8.26 -4.91
CA LEU A 23 -3.16 -7.31 -5.38
C LEU A 23 -4.08 -7.94 -6.44
N ASP A 24 -3.52 -8.72 -7.36
CA ASP A 24 -4.31 -9.47 -8.35
C ASP A 24 -5.21 -10.51 -7.66
N LEU A 25 -4.64 -11.27 -6.71
CA LEU A 25 -5.39 -12.24 -5.93
C LEU A 25 -6.48 -11.58 -5.10
N LEU A 26 -6.22 -10.41 -4.51
CA LEU A 26 -7.20 -9.62 -3.78
C LEU A 26 -8.43 -9.29 -4.66
N ASN A 27 -8.21 -8.84 -5.89
CA ASN A 27 -9.32 -8.53 -6.81
C ASN A 27 -10.19 -9.76 -7.09
N GLU A 28 -9.57 -10.94 -7.19
CA GLU A 28 -10.29 -12.19 -7.47
C GLU A 28 -11.07 -12.71 -6.25
N VAL A 29 -10.45 -12.75 -5.06
CA VAL A 29 -11.02 -13.46 -3.90
C VAL A 29 -11.49 -12.56 -2.75
N GLY A 30 -11.20 -11.27 -2.79
CA GLY A 30 -11.46 -10.33 -1.70
C GLY A 30 -10.54 -10.54 -0.49
N VAL A 31 -10.58 -9.62 0.46
CA VAL A 31 -9.67 -9.61 1.63
C VAL A 31 -9.87 -10.82 2.55
N ASP A 32 -11.10 -11.32 2.65
CA ASP A 32 -11.43 -12.50 3.46
C ASP A 32 -10.91 -13.78 2.80
N GLY A 33 -10.93 -13.82 1.46
CA GLY A 33 -10.41 -14.93 0.67
C GLY A 33 -8.89 -14.94 0.54
N LEU A 34 -8.22 -13.79 0.73
CA LEU A 34 -6.78 -13.63 0.61
C LEU A 34 -6.05 -14.31 1.78
N THR A 35 -5.14 -15.23 1.47
CA THR A 35 -4.31 -15.94 2.45
C THR A 35 -2.89 -16.12 1.92
N THR A 36 -1.90 -16.20 2.81
CA THR A 36 -0.50 -16.46 2.45
C THR A 36 -0.33 -17.81 1.75
N ARG A 37 -1.15 -18.81 2.08
CA ARG A 37 -1.19 -20.11 1.38
C ARG A 37 -1.61 -19.97 -0.08
N LYS A 38 -2.76 -19.34 -0.36
CA LYS A 38 -3.23 -19.12 -1.75
C LYS A 38 -2.26 -18.26 -2.55
N LEU A 39 -1.60 -17.30 -1.90
CA LEU A 39 -0.58 -16.48 -2.54
C LEU A 39 0.68 -17.29 -2.90
N ALA A 40 1.14 -18.16 -2.01
CA ALA A 40 2.26 -19.07 -2.30
C ALA A 40 1.93 -20.05 -3.44
N GLU A 41 0.71 -20.60 -3.44
CA GLU A 41 0.19 -21.45 -4.53
C GLU A 41 0.18 -20.70 -5.87
N ARG A 42 -0.33 -19.45 -5.91
CA ARG A 42 -0.32 -18.58 -7.11
C ARG A 42 1.10 -18.34 -7.63
N LEU A 43 2.04 -18.10 -6.73
CA LEU A 43 3.42 -17.79 -7.08
C LEU A 43 4.26 -19.04 -7.41
N GLY A 44 3.70 -20.24 -7.26
CA GLY A 44 4.42 -21.50 -7.49
C GLY A 44 5.55 -21.73 -6.47
N VAL A 45 5.47 -21.13 -5.28
CA VAL A 45 6.51 -21.22 -4.24
C VAL A 45 6.00 -21.92 -2.99
N GLN A 46 6.93 -22.41 -2.18
CA GLN A 46 6.60 -22.96 -0.86
C GLN A 46 6.34 -21.83 0.14
N GLN A 47 5.42 -22.04 1.10
CA GLN A 47 5.09 -21.03 2.12
C GLN A 47 6.30 -20.43 2.84
N PRO A 48 7.35 -21.20 3.22
CA PRO A 48 8.53 -20.62 3.87
C PRO A 48 9.22 -19.52 3.06
N ALA A 49 9.15 -19.57 1.72
CA ALA A 49 9.67 -18.50 0.86
C ALA A 49 8.91 -17.19 1.06
N LEU A 50 7.59 -17.27 1.27
CA LEU A 50 6.73 -16.11 1.49
C LEU A 50 6.94 -15.48 2.88
N TYR A 51 7.26 -16.30 3.89
CA TYR A 51 7.54 -15.85 5.27
C TYR A 51 8.79 -14.96 5.39
N TRP A 52 9.70 -15.02 4.42
CA TRP A 52 10.83 -14.10 4.32
C TRP A 52 10.40 -12.68 3.94
N HIS A 53 9.27 -12.54 3.23
CA HIS A 53 8.72 -11.25 2.84
C HIS A 53 7.68 -10.75 3.84
N PHE A 54 6.76 -11.62 4.26
CA PHE A 54 5.64 -11.25 5.12
C PHE A 54 5.48 -12.25 6.27
N ARG A 55 5.72 -11.79 7.49
CA ARG A 55 5.69 -12.65 8.69
C ARG A 55 4.29 -13.19 9.01
N ASN A 56 3.23 -12.49 8.59
CA ASN A 56 1.84 -12.86 8.83
C ASN A 56 0.91 -12.13 7.84
N LYS A 57 -0.40 -12.45 7.89
CA LYS A 57 -1.43 -11.81 7.04
C LYS A 57 -1.49 -10.30 7.25
N ARG A 58 -1.35 -9.79 8.48
CA ARG A 58 -1.38 -8.35 8.78
C ARG A 58 -0.25 -7.61 8.05
N ALA A 59 0.99 -8.11 8.13
CA ALA A 59 2.13 -7.52 7.42
C ALA A 59 1.94 -7.51 5.90
N LEU A 60 1.28 -8.53 5.33
CA LEU A 60 0.90 -8.52 3.92
C LEU A 60 -0.14 -7.42 3.64
N LEU A 61 -1.18 -7.29 4.46
CA LEU A 61 -2.22 -6.27 4.27
C LEU A 61 -1.66 -4.84 4.40
N ASP A 62 -0.75 -4.60 5.34
CA ASP A 62 -0.10 -3.29 5.51
C ASP A 62 0.71 -2.92 4.25
N ALA A 63 1.48 -3.87 3.70
CA ALA A 63 2.25 -3.65 2.48
C ALA A 63 1.34 -3.49 1.23
N LEU A 64 0.18 -4.14 1.19
CA LEU A 64 -0.81 -3.92 0.14
C LEU A 64 -1.41 -2.52 0.22
N ALA A 65 -1.76 -2.05 1.42
CA ALA A 65 -2.28 -0.69 1.60
C ALA A 65 -1.26 0.36 1.13
N GLU A 66 0.01 0.20 1.49
CA GLU A 66 1.10 1.05 1.01
C GLU A 66 1.21 1.02 -0.52
N ALA A 67 1.22 -0.16 -1.13
CA ALA A 67 1.35 -0.30 -2.57
C ALA A 67 0.17 0.30 -3.35
N MET A 68 -1.06 0.12 -2.85
CA MET A 68 -2.26 0.70 -3.46
C MET A 68 -2.20 2.24 -3.51
N LEU A 69 -1.77 2.85 -2.40
CA LEU A 69 -1.59 4.30 -2.32
C LEU A 69 -0.44 4.76 -3.21
N ALA A 70 0.70 4.08 -3.18
CA ALA A 70 1.84 4.44 -4.03
C ALA A 70 1.51 4.41 -5.53
N GLU A 71 0.65 3.49 -5.97
CA GLU A 71 0.27 3.36 -7.39
C GLU A 71 -0.79 4.38 -7.83
N ASN A 72 -1.73 4.75 -6.95
CA ASN A 72 -2.95 5.45 -7.37
C ASN A 72 -3.22 6.77 -6.61
N HIS A 73 -2.57 7.03 -5.48
CA HIS A 73 -2.74 8.26 -4.69
C HIS A 73 -1.79 9.37 -5.21
N THR A 74 -2.13 9.91 -6.37
CA THR A 74 -1.30 10.84 -7.17
C THR A 74 -1.30 12.31 -6.72
N HIS A 75 -2.11 12.66 -5.72
CA HIS A 75 -2.18 13.99 -5.10
C HIS A 75 -1.94 13.91 -3.58
N SER A 76 -0.94 13.13 -3.19
CA SER A 76 -0.59 12.89 -1.80
C SER A 76 0.12 14.07 -1.15
N VAL A 77 0.85 14.87 -1.93
CA VAL A 77 1.54 16.08 -1.47
C VAL A 77 0.95 17.33 -2.13
N PRO A 78 0.96 18.48 -1.43
CA PRO A 78 0.55 19.76 -2.01
C PRO A 78 1.38 20.11 -3.25
N ARG A 79 0.72 20.65 -4.27
CA ARG A 79 1.36 21.15 -5.49
C ARG A 79 1.60 22.66 -5.37
N ALA A 80 2.48 23.19 -6.22
CA ALA A 80 2.86 24.60 -6.18
C ALA A 80 1.68 25.58 -6.42
N ASP A 81 0.65 25.12 -7.12
CA ASP A 81 -0.56 25.88 -7.46
C ASP A 81 -1.74 25.62 -6.51
N ASP A 82 -1.57 24.79 -5.48
CA ASP A 82 -2.64 24.49 -4.54
C ASP A 82 -2.87 25.62 -3.52
N ASP A 83 -4.14 25.90 -3.22
CA ASP A 83 -4.54 26.42 -1.92
C ASP A 83 -4.97 25.27 -1.00
N TRP A 84 -5.19 25.53 0.29
CA TRP A 84 -5.53 24.47 1.24
C TRP A 84 -6.83 23.74 0.88
N ARG A 85 -7.81 24.41 0.26
CA ARG A 85 -9.07 23.77 -0.15
C ARG A 85 -8.86 22.91 -1.38
N SER A 86 -8.16 23.42 -2.40
CA SER A 86 -7.87 22.65 -3.62
C SER A 86 -7.04 21.42 -3.30
N PHE A 87 -6.05 21.57 -2.40
CA PHE A 87 -5.24 20.47 -1.91
C PHE A 87 -6.10 19.41 -1.22
N LEU A 88 -6.87 19.75 -0.18
CA LEU A 88 -7.68 18.76 0.55
C LEU A 88 -8.69 18.06 -0.37
N ILE A 89 -9.31 18.78 -1.31
CA ILE A 89 -10.24 18.19 -2.28
C ILE A 89 -9.51 17.26 -3.25
N GLY A 90 -8.35 17.67 -3.77
CA GLY A 90 -7.53 16.88 -4.70
C GLY A 90 -6.98 15.63 -4.04
N ASN A 91 -6.43 15.78 -2.84
CA ASN A 91 -5.94 14.72 -1.99
C ASN A 91 -7.05 13.69 -1.69
N ALA A 92 -8.20 14.12 -1.16
CA ALA A 92 -9.30 13.22 -0.82
C ALA A 92 -9.85 12.46 -2.03
N ARG A 93 -9.94 13.12 -3.20
CA ARG A 93 -10.35 12.47 -4.46
C ARG A 93 -9.34 11.42 -4.91
N SER A 94 -8.06 11.78 -4.92
CA SER A 94 -6.95 10.89 -5.25
C SER A 94 -6.90 9.69 -4.31
N PHE A 95 -7.06 9.92 -3.01
CA PHE A 95 -7.09 8.87 -1.98
C PHE A 95 -8.26 7.92 -2.20
N ARG A 96 -9.47 8.46 -2.41
CA ARG A 96 -10.65 7.67 -2.72
C ARG A 96 -10.45 6.81 -3.98
N GLN A 97 -9.83 7.35 -5.03
CA GLN A 97 -9.53 6.57 -6.24
C GLN A 97 -8.59 5.41 -5.94
N ALA A 98 -7.54 5.64 -5.15
CA ALA A 98 -6.63 4.58 -4.73
C ALA A 98 -7.32 3.47 -3.93
N LEU A 99 -8.23 3.82 -3.01
CA LEU A 99 -9.00 2.83 -2.25
C LEU A 99 -10.02 2.04 -3.11
N LEU A 100 -10.53 2.64 -4.18
CA LEU A 100 -11.48 2.02 -5.09
C LEU A 100 -10.83 1.21 -6.21
N ALA A 101 -9.53 1.40 -6.45
CA ALA A 101 -8.78 0.68 -7.50
C ALA A 101 -8.69 -0.83 -7.25
N TYR A 102 -8.87 -1.26 -5.99
CA TYR A 102 -8.78 -2.66 -5.58
C TYR A 102 -10.00 -3.10 -4.77
N ARG A 103 -10.46 -4.33 -5.00
CA ARG A 103 -11.54 -4.94 -4.22
C ARG A 103 -11.20 -4.93 -2.73
N ASP A 104 -12.16 -4.56 -1.91
CA ASP A 104 -11.98 -4.40 -0.45
C ASP A 104 -10.87 -3.39 -0.06
N GLY A 105 -10.43 -2.51 -0.97
CA GLY A 105 -9.30 -1.62 -0.74
C GLY A 105 -9.46 -0.71 0.48
N ALA A 106 -10.66 -0.15 0.69
CA ALA A 106 -10.98 0.61 1.90
C ALA A 106 -10.88 -0.23 3.19
N ARG A 107 -11.26 -1.52 3.15
CA ARG A 107 -11.15 -2.44 4.31
C ARG A 107 -9.70 -2.80 4.60
N ILE A 108 -8.87 -2.93 3.56
CA ILE A 108 -7.43 -3.17 3.70
C ILE A 108 -6.76 -1.97 4.36
N HIS A 109 -7.09 -0.76 3.89
CA HIS A 109 -6.52 0.45 4.44
C HIS A 109 -6.99 0.72 5.88
N ALA A 110 -8.24 0.39 6.21
CA ALA A 110 -8.80 0.59 7.54
C ALA A 110 -7.98 -0.10 8.65
N GLY A 111 -7.42 0.70 9.56
CA GLY A 111 -6.62 0.21 10.67
C GLY A 111 -5.18 -0.17 10.31
N THR A 112 -4.68 0.29 9.15
CA THR A 112 -3.23 0.34 8.87
C THR A 112 -2.61 1.56 9.53
N ARG A 113 -1.30 1.52 9.72
CA ARG A 113 -0.51 2.70 10.11
C ARG A 113 0.37 3.09 8.93
N PRO A 114 0.58 4.38 8.67
CA PRO A 114 1.44 4.77 7.57
C PRO A 114 2.87 4.29 7.85
N GLY A 115 3.52 3.73 6.83
CA GLY A 115 4.94 3.40 6.87
C GLY A 115 5.80 4.65 6.77
N ALA A 116 7.13 4.47 6.82
CA ALA A 116 8.07 5.60 6.79
C ALA A 116 7.88 6.56 5.58
N PRO A 117 7.66 6.09 4.33
CA PRO A 117 7.43 7.00 3.20
C PRO A 117 6.14 7.83 3.34
N GLN A 118 5.08 7.24 3.92
CA GLN A 118 3.83 7.94 4.14
C GLN A 118 3.92 8.93 5.31
N MET A 119 4.83 8.72 6.27
CA MET A 119 5.11 9.70 7.33
C MET A 119 5.69 10.99 6.75
N GLU A 120 6.64 10.91 5.81
CA GLU A 120 7.18 12.10 5.15
C GLU A 120 6.11 12.87 4.37
N THR A 121 5.18 12.14 3.75
CA THR A 121 4.02 12.72 3.08
C THR A 121 3.11 13.44 4.08
N ALA A 122 2.74 12.77 5.19
CA ALA A 122 1.90 13.34 6.24
C ALA A 122 2.53 14.61 6.85
N ASP A 123 3.84 14.60 7.09
CA ASP A 123 4.57 15.77 7.59
C ASP A 123 4.49 16.95 6.62
N ALA A 124 4.57 16.70 5.31
CA ALA A 124 4.44 17.74 4.28
C ALA A 124 3.02 18.33 4.25
N GLN A 125 1.98 17.49 4.38
CA GLN A 125 0.59 17.92 4.42
C GLN A 125 0.31 18.77 5.66
N LEU A 126 0.73 18.30 6.84
CA LEU A 126 0.57 19.01 8.11
C LEU A 126 1.27 20.37 8.07
N ARG A 127 2.50 20.42 7.54
CA ARG A 127 3.24 21.69 7.40
C ARG A 127 2.49 22.68 6.51
N PHE A 128 2.01 22.22 5.36
CA PHE A 128 1.27 23.06 4.41
C PHE A 128 -0.03 23.61 5.02
N LEU A 129 -0.79 22.79 5.76
CA LEU A 129 -1.98 23.25 6.45
C LEU A 129 -1.65 24.24 7.57
N CYS A 130 -0.57 24.02 8.34
CA CYS A 130 -0.11 24.99 9.33
C CYS A 130 0.28 26.33 8.70
N GLU A 131 0.98 26.32 7.56
CA GLU A 131 1.34 27.52 6.80
C GLU A 131 0.10 28.26 6.25
N ALA A 132 -0.97 27.53 5.95
CA ALA A 132 -2.28 28.08 5.59
C ALA A 132 -3.08 28.64 6.78
N GLY A 133 -2.58 28.52 8.01
CA GLY A 133 -3.15 29.12 9.23
C GLY A 133 -3.93 28.14 10.13
N PHE A 134 -3.90 26.84 9.85
CA PHE A 134 -4.51 25.83 10.74
C PHE A 134 -3.64 25.62 11.98
N SER A 135 -4.27 25.31 13.12
CA SER A 135 -3.53 24.76 14.25
C SER A 135 -3.05 23.33 13.90
N ALA A 136 -2.01 22.84 14.58
CA ALA A 136 -1.57 21.45 14.38
C ALA A 136 -2.69 20.43 14.66
N GLY A 137 -3.56 20.70 15.64
CA GLY A 137 -4.71 19.85 15.93
C GLY A 137 -5.76 19.88 14.82
N ASP A 138 -6.04 21.05 14.25
CA ASP A 138 -6.99 21.16 13.13
C ASP A 138 -6.42 20.55 11.84
N ALA A 139 -5.12 20.69 11.61
CA ALA A 139 -4.45 20.07 10.47
C ALA A 139 -4.53 18.54 10.52
N VAL A 140 -4.30 17.94 11.70
CA VAL A 140 -4.43 16.48 11.91
C VAL A 140 -5.88 15.99 11.73
N ASN A 141 -6.88 16.81 12.05
CA ASN A 141 -8.29 16.44 11.89
C ASN A 141 -8.83 16.69 10.47
N ALA A 142 -8.12 17.45 9.65
CA ALA A 142 -8.49 17.79 8.29
C ALA A 142 -7.92 16.80 7.25
N ASP A 143 -6.82 16.14 7.59
CA ASP A 143 -6.20 15.03 6.85
C ASP A 143 -6.92 13.70 7.13
#